data_AF-A0AAW9EIQ0-F1
#
_entry.id   AF-A0AAW9EIQ0-F1
#
_cell.length_a   1.000
_cell.length_b   1.000
_cell.length_c   1.000
_cell.angle_alpha   90.00
_cell.angle_beta   90.00
_cell.angle_gamma   90.00
#
_symmetry.space_group_name_H-M   'P 1'
#
loop_
_entity.id
_entity.type
_entity.pdbx_description
1 polymer ?
#
loop_
_entity_poly.entity_id
_entity_poly.type
_entity_poly.pdbx_seq_one_letter_code
_entity_poly.pdbx_strand_id
1 'polypeptide(L)' 'FYVDKDPQTLLPYQIYRHQYGSDRKQDVKIFEENDDRFYTWMEKSKSEDYILVTIASSTTSEYRLIDANAPEKPMV' A
#
# COMPACT_ATOMS: atom_id res chain seq x y z
N PHE A 1 5.67 -1.02 5.62
CA PHE A 1 4.53 -1.29 4.73
C PHE A 1 4.97 -2.21 3.63
N TYR A 2 4.09 -3.08 3.14
CA TYR A 2 4.37 -3.93 1.97
C TYR A 2 3.10 -4.14 1.14
N VAL A 3 3.30 -4.46 -0.14
CA VAL A 3 2.23 -4.86 -1.05
C VAL A 3 2.11 -6.38 -1.01
N ASP A 4 0.90 -6.88 -0.82
CA ASP A 4 0.60 -8.31 -0.92
C ASP A 4 -0.08 -8.59 -2.26
N LYS A 5 0.20 -9.77 -2.80
CA LYS A 5 -0.27 -10.19 -4.12
C LYS A 5 -1.37 -11.22 -3.98
N ASP A 6 -2.29 -11.21 -4.92
CA ASP A 6 -3.26 -12.29 -5.04
C ASP A 6 -2.53 -13.61 -5.31
N PRO A 7 -2.82 -14.70 -4.57
CA PRO A 7 -2.08 -15.95 -4.69
C PRO A 7 -2.31 -16.67 -6.02
N GLN A 8 -3.37 -16.35 -6.77
CA GLN A 8 -3.69 -16.96 -8.06
C GLN A 8 -3.24 -16.08 -9.23
N THR A 9 -3.63 -14.81 -9.24
CA THR A 9 -3.37 -13.89 -10.36
C THR A 9 -2.02 -13.17 -10.22
N LEU A 10 -1.42 -13.19 -9.03
CA LEU A 10 -0.20 -12.45 -8.67
C LEU A 10 -0.33 -10.93 -8.78
N LEU A 11 -1.56 -10.42 -8.94
CA LEU A 11 -1.83 -9.00 -9.00
C LEU A 11 -1.57 -8.37 -7.63
N PRO A 12 -0.83 -7.25 -7.57
CA PRO A 12 -0.66 -6.49 -6.35
C PRO A 12 -1.93 -5.68 -6.06
N TYR A 13 -2.67 -6.05 -5.02
CA TYR A 13 -3.99 -5.48 -4.72
C TYR A 13 -4.17 -5.07 -3.26
N GLN A 14 -3.36 -5.61 -2.34
CA GLN A 14 -3.45 -5.29 -0.92
C GLN A 14 -2.20 -4.58 -0.42
N ILE A 15 -2.40 -3.70 0.56
CA ILE A 15 -1.30 -3.05 1.27
C ILE A 15 -1.45 -3.29 2.76
N TYR A 16 -0.35 -3.70 3.38
CA TYR A 16 -0.28 -4.02 4.80
C TYR A 16 0.74 -3.15 5.52
N ARG A 17 0.44 -2.85 6.79
CA ARG A 17 1.37 -2.30 7.76
C ARG A 17 1.87 -3.42 8.67
N HIS A 18 3.20 -3.55 8.73
CA HIS A 18 3.90 -4.47 9.62
C HIS A 18 4.59 -3.69 10.73
N GLN A 19 4.50 -4.18 11.97
CA GLN A 19 5.26 -3.67 13.09
C GLN A 19 6.54 -4.48 13.24
N TYR A 20 7.70 -3.83 13.21
CA TYR A 20 8.97 -4.55 13.34
C TYR A 20 9.02 -5.36 14.65
N GLY A 21 9.33 -6.65 14.53
CA GLY A 21 9.39 -7.57 15.65
C GLY A 21 8.06 -8.26 16.01
N SER A 22 6.94 -7.92 15.36
CA SER A 22 5.69 -8.67 15.49
C SER A 22 5.61 -9.86 14.54
N ASP A 23 4.67 -10.77 14.78
CA ASP A 23 4.31 -11.82 13.81
C ASP A 23 3.58 -11.18 12.61
N ARG A 24 3.84 -11.64 11.39
CA ARG A 24 3.14 -11.23 10.16
C ARG A 24 1.62 -11.40 10.27
N LYS A 25 1.14 -12.38 11.05
CA LYS A 25 -0.30 -12.57 11.31
C LYS A 25 -0.97 -11.40 12.02
N GLN A 26 -0.19 -10.51 12.63
CA GLN A 26 -0.67 -9.30 13.30
C GLN A 26 -0.63 -8.06 12.40
N ASP A 27 -0.23 -8.23 11.13
CA ASP A 27 -0.16 -7.12 10.19
C ASP A 27 -1.54 -6.57 9.88
N VAL A 28 -1.62 -5.24 9.80
CA VAL A 28 -2.89 -4.54 9.58
C VAL A 28 -3.05 -4.26 8.10
N LYS A 29 -4.15 -4.76 7.50
CA LYS A 29 -4.54 -4.39 6.14
C LYS A 29 -5.00 -2.93 6.13
N ILE A 30 -4.29 -2.08 5.40
CA ILE A 30 -4.58 -0.64 5.32
C ILE A 30 -5.34 -0.28 4.06
N PHE A 31 -5.19 -1.07 2.99
CA PHE A 31 -5.87 -0.85 1.72
C PHE A 31 -6.06 -2.17 0.97
N GLU A 32 -7.13 -2.23 0.19
CA GLU A 32 -7.47 -3.33 -0.72
C GLU A 32 -8.13 -2.73 -1.96
N GLU A 33 -7.55 -3.03 -3.12
CA GLU A 33 -8.14 -2.76 -4.42
C GLU A 33 -9.01 -3.95 -4.82
N ASN A 34 -10.26 -3.68 -5.21
CA ASN A 34 -11.22 -4.71 -5.61
C ASN A 34 -11.33 -4.83 -7.14
N ASP A 35 -10.86 -3.82 -7.88
CA ASP A 35 -10.86 -3.81 -9.33
C ASP A 35 -9.53 -4.34 -9.89
N ASP A 36 -9.59 -5.51 -10.54
CA ASP A 36 -8.43 -6.23 -11.07
C ASP A 36 -7.70 -5.52 -12.22
N ARG A 37 -8.27 -4.42 -12.73
CA ARG A 37 -7.63 -3.54 -13.72
C ARG A 37 -6.59 -2.62 -13.10
N PHE A 38 -6.60 -2.47 -11.78
CA PHE A 38 -5.72 -1.58 -11.05
C PHE A 38 -4.60 -2.36 -10.37
N TYR A 39 -3.40 -1.80 -10.48
CA TYR A 39 -2.19 -2.28 -9.84
C TYR A 39 -1.83 -1.35 -8.70
N THR A 40 -1.44 -1.93 -7.58
CA THR A 40 -0.97 -1.17 -6.42
C THR A 40 0.55 -1.27 -6.28
N TRP A 41 1.21 -0.16 -6.00
CA TRP A 41 2.62 -0.16 -5.61
C TRP A 41 2.91 0.98 -4.64
N MET A 42 4.11 0.96 -4.05
CA MET A 42 4.53 1.97 -3.08
C MET A 42 5.91 2.51 -3.40
N GLU A 43 6.06 3.81 -3.17
CA GLU A 43 7.29 4.54 -3.36
C GLU A 43 7.53 5.48 -2.17
N LYS A 44 8.81 5.73 -1.84
CA LYS A 44 9.16 6.69 -0.79
C LYS A 44 9.33 8.07 -1.41
N SER A 45 8.72 9.08 -0.82
CA SER A 45 8.97 10.47 -1.21
C SER A 45 10.44 10.84 -1.02
N LYS A 46 10.94 11.80 -1.81
CA LYS A 46 12.33 12.25 -1.72
C LYS A 46 12.66 12.90 -0.37
N SER A 47 11.70 13.56 0.27
CA SER A 47 11.89 14.13 1.61
C SER A 47 11.82 13.09 2.72
N GLU A 48 11.41 11.86 2.40
CA GLU A 48 11.20 10.76 3.33
C GLU A 48 10.01 10.90 4.27
N ASP A 49 9.30 12.03 4.24
CA ASP A 49 8.15 12.32 5.10
C ASP A 49 6.88 11.56 4.71
N TYR A 50 6.83 11.06 3.48
CA TYR A 50 5.67 10.37 2.94
C TYR A 50 6.03 9.06 2.24
N ILE A 51 5.12 8.09 2.36
CA ILE A 51 5.07 6.91 1.52
C ILE A 51 3.88 7.11 0.56
N LEU A 52 4.16 7.07 -0.72
CA LEU A 52 3.16 7.17 -1.77
C LEU A 52 2.61 5.79 -2.04
N VAL A 53 1.29 5.65 -1.97
CA VAL A 53 0.53 4.51 -2.43
C VAL A 53 -0.05 4.87 -3.78
N THR A 54 0.38 4.19 -4.83
CA THR A 54 -0.14 4.41 -6.18
C THR A 54 -1.09 3.29 -6.55
N ILE A 55 -2.26 3.67 -7.05
CA ILE A 55 -3.30 2.77 -7.56
C ILE A 55 -3.51 3.18 -9.02
N ALA A 56 -3.07 2.37 -9.97
CA ALA A 56 -3.17 2.75 -11.38
C ALA A 56 -3.58 1.61 -12.29
N SER A 57 -4.35 1.99 -13.31
CA SER A 57 -4.65 1.20 -14.50
C SER A 57 -3.96 1.82 -15.71
N SER A 58 -4.25 1.31 -16.91
CA SER A 58 -3.73 1.86 -18.16
C SER A 58 -4.19 3.28 -18.48
N THR A 59 -5.27 3.77 -17.85
CA THR A 59 -5.93 5.04 -18.20
C THR A 59 -6.15 5.98 -17.02
N THR A 60 -6.07 5.47 -15.80
CA THR A 60 -6.41 6.22 -14.58
C THR A 60 -5.39 5.91 -13.50
N SER A 61 -4.95 6.93 -12.78
CA SER A 61 -4.05 6.80 -11.63
C SER A 61 -4.57 7.61 -10.46
N GLU A 62 -4.46 7.04 -9.26
CA GLU A 62 -4.73 7.67 -7.99
C GLU A 62 -3.49 7.53 -7.10
N TYR A 63 -3.18 8.59 -6.37
CA TYR A 63 -2.10 8.61 -5.39
C TYR A 63 -2.70 8.91 -4.02
N ARG A 64 -2.37 8.07 -3.04
CA ARG A 64 -2.64 8.30 -1.63
C ARG A 64 -1.34 8.43 -0.87
N LEU A 65 -1.35 9.22 0.20
CA LEU A 65 -0.16 9.52 0.98
C LEU A 65 -0.32 8.95 2.38
N ILE A 66 0.71 8.23 2.82
CA ILE A 66 0.88 7.85 4.22
C ILE A 66 1.95 8.78 4.81
N ASP A 67 1.62 9.46 5.91
CA ASP A 67 2.57 10.22 6.72
C ASP A 67 3.56 9.25 7.37
N ALA A 68 4.83 9.31 6.96
CA ALA A 68 5.88 8.43 7.47
C ALA A 68 6.24 8.74 8.94
N ASN A 69 5.97 9.97 9.40
CA ASN A 69 6.16 10.38 10.79
C ASN A 69 4.97 10.00 11.67
N ALA A 70 3.82 9.68 11.08
CA ALA A 70 2.62 9.20 11.76
C ALA A 70 2.00 7.99 11.02
N PRO A 71 2.71 6.84 10.92
CA PRO A 71 2.33 5.69 10.09
C PRO A 71 1.06 4.97 10.53
N GLU A 72 0.48 5.39 11.66
CA GLU A 72 -0.79 4.89 12.18
C GLU A 72 -2.01 5.65 11.67
N LYS A 73 -1.82 6.87 11.19
CA LYS A 73 -2.91 7.68 10.64
C LYS A 73 -3.43 7.05 9.34
N PRO A 74 -4.73 7.25 9.03
CA PRO A 74 -5.27 6.91 7.73
C PRO A 74 -4.48 7.60 6.62
N MET A 75 -4.27 6.89 5.52
CA MET A 75 -3.75 7.50 4.30
C MET A 75 -4.75 8.54 3.77
N VAL A 76 -4.23 9.60 3.18
CA VAL A 76 -5.00 10.72 2.61
C VAL A 76 -4.87 10.83 1.11
#